data_AF-A0A661F4Y3-F1
#
_entry.id   AF-A0A661F4Y3-F1
#
_cell.length_a   1.000
_cell.length_b   1.000
_cell.length_c   1.000
_cell.angle_alpha   90.00
_cell.angle_beta   90.00
_cell.angle_gamma   90.00
#
_symmetry.space_group_name_H-M   'P 1'
#
loop_
_entity.id
_entity.type
_entity.pdbx_description
1 polymer ?
#
loop_
_entity_poly.entity_id
_entity_poly.type
_entity_poly.pdbx_seq_one_letter_code
_entity_poly.pdbx_strand_id
1 'polypeptide(L)'
;MPTIKSKLETASPDFKENKAQMELLVDELKGRITTAAQGGGERARKKHLDRNKLLPRDRIKALLDSGSAFLELSQLAAYEMYDGNAPAAGIITGIGRVHGIEVMVIANDATVKGGTYYPLTVKKHLRAQEIAAENRLPCIYLVDSGGAFLPLQHEVFPDKEHFGRFFYNQTRMSGDGIPQIAVVMGSCTAGGAYIPSLCDESIIVREQGTIFLGGPPLVKAATGEVVSSEELGGAELHCKQSGVTDHIAEDDTHALSIARDIIEHLNVTKTIQAKVRESREPLYPTDDILGVIPKDARQPFEVREIIARLVDGSDFQEFKPLFGPTLVCGFAHIHGYPVGIIANNGILFS
;
A
#
# COMPACT_ATOMS: atom_id res chain seq x y z
N MET A 1 20.24 -25.33 -15.61
CA MET A 1 20.45 -25.11 -14.16
C MET A 1 19.98 -26.39 -13.48
N PRO A 2 20.64 -26.90 -12.42
CA PRO A 2 20.23 -28.14 -11.77
C PRO A 2 18.82 -28.02 -11.21
N THR A 3 17.99 -29.02 -11.43
CA THR A 3 16.64 -29.08 -10.91
C THR A 3 16.65 -29.70 -9.51
N ILE A 4 16.01 -29.06 -8.54
CA ILE A 4 15.83 -29.64 -7.19
C ILE A 4 14.96 -30.88 -7.31
N LYS A 5 15.39 -31.99 -6.68
CA LYS A 5 14.58 -33.20 -6.52
C LYS A 5 13.96 -33.20 -5.13
N SER A 6 12.68 -32.83 -5.05
CA SER A 6 11.88 -32.88 -3.82
C SER A 6 11.95 -34.26 -3.19
N LYS A 7 12.24 -34.29 -1.89
CA LYS A 7 12.14 -35.47 -1.02
C LYS A 7 10.90 -35.41 -0.13
N LEU A 8 10.09 -34.35 -0.27
CA LEU A 8 8.86 -34.19 0.49
C LEU A 8 7.84 -35.30 0.16
N GLU A 9 7.39 -35.99 1.20
CA GLU A 9 6.35 -37.02 1.10
C GLU A 9 4.98 -36.43 1.46
N THR A 10 4.25 -35.94 0.45
CA THR A 10 2.95 -35.27 0.63
C THR A 10 1.85 -36.19 1.17
N ALA A 11 2.03 -37.51 1.08
CA ALA A 11 1.11 -38.49 1.65
C ALA A 11 1.36 -38.78 3.15
N SER A 12 2.51 -38.34 3.70
CA SER A 12 2.90 -38.63 5.08
C SER A 12 1.93 -38.01 6.10
N PRO A 13 1.77 -38.63 7.29
CA PRO A 13 1.01 -38.03 8.39
C PRO A 13 1.55 -36.65 8.79
N ASP A 14 2.88 -36.51 8.89
CA ASP A 14 3.54 -35.26 9.30
C ASP A 14 3.23 -34.11 8.34
N PHE A 15 3.32 -34.35 7.01
CA PHE A 15 2.97 -33.33 6.02
C PHE A 15 1.52 -32.88 6.15
N LYS A 16 0.59 -33.83 6.35
CA LYS A 16 -0.85 -33.53 6.49
C LYS A 16 -1.14 -32.72 7.75
N GLU A 17 -0.49 -33.04 8.87
CA GLU A 17 -0.63 -32.29 10.12
C GLU A 17 -0.06 -30.87 9.98
N ASN A 18 1.15 -30.74 9.40
CA ASN A 18 1.78 -29.44 9.13
C ASN A 18 0.90 -28.56 8.25
N LYS A 19 0.39 -29.14 7.15
CA LYS A 19 -0.48 -28.45 6.20
C LYS A 19 -1.77 -27.97 6.87
N ALA A 20 -2.46 -28.86 7.61
CA ALA A 20 -3.68 -28.50 8.31
C ALA A 20 -3.46 -27.37 9.33
N GLN A 21 -2.36 -27.40 10.07
CA GLN A 21 -2.03 -26.33 11.01
C GLN A 21 -1.76 -25.00 10.30
N MET A 22 -1.00 -25.03 9.20
CA MET A 22 -0.70 -23.81 8.43
C MET A 22 -1.98 -23.23 7.79
N GLU A 23 -2.87 -24.08 7.27
CA GLU A 23 -4.17 -23.66 6.72
C GLU A 23 -5.01 -22.92 7.76
N LEU A 24 -5.05 -23.38 9.02
CA LEU A 24 -5.72 -22.66 10.11
C LEU A 24 -5.15 -21.26 10.33
N LEU A 25 -3.82 -21.10 10.32
CA LEU A 25 -3.17 -19.80 10.47
C LEU A 25 -3.43 -18.87 9.28
N VAL A 26 -3.45 -19.42 8.06
CA VAL A 26 -3.78 -18.69 6.84
C VAL A 26 -5.23 -18.21 6.86
N ASP A 27 -6.16 -19.05 7.30
CA ASP A 27 -7.57 -18.68 7.42
C ASP A 27 -7.79 -17.64 8.51
N GLU A 28 -7.08 -17.74 9.64
CA GLU A 28 -7.08 -16.71 10.68
C GLU A 28 -6.56 -15.37 10.14
N LEU A 29 -5.45 -15.38 9.39
CA LEU A 29 -4.90 -14.19 8.75
C LEU A 29 -5.92 -13.57 7.78
N LYS A 30 -6.53 -14.36 6.90
CA LYS A 30 -7.58 -13.91 5.96
C LYS A 30 -8.79 -13.33 6.69
N GLY A 31 -9.20 -13.94 7.81
CA GLY A 31 -10.26 -13.43 8.67
C GLY A 31 -9.94 -12.05 9.21
N ARG A 32 -8.76 -11.87 9.79
CA ARG A 32 -8.29 -10.57 10.32
C ARG A 32 -8.22 -9.50 9.23
N ILE A 33 -7.71 -9.83 8.04
CA ILE A 33 -7.66 -8.91 6.89
C ILE A 33 -9.08 -8.52 6.45
N THR A 34 -10.00 -9.48 6.38
CA THR A 34 -11.40 -9.24 5.99
C THR A 34 -12.11 -8.31 6.98
N THR A 35 -11.84 -8.47 8.28
CA THR A 35 -12.34 -7.58 9.33
C THR A 35 -11.75 -6.18 9.19
N ALA A 36 -10.43 -6.05 9.03
CA ALA A 36 -9.77 -4.75 8.84
C ALA A 36 -10.26 -4.02 7.57
N ALA A 37 -10.59 -4.77 6.51
CA ALA A 37 -11.12 -4.21 5.27
C ALA A 37 -12.53 -3.58 5.42
N GLN A 38 -13.23 -3.81 6.54
CA GLN A 38 -14.52 -3.16 6.83
C GLN A 38 -14.38 -1.69 7.27
N GLY A 39 -13.15 -1.17 7.43
CA GLY A 39 -12.90 0.23 7.79
C GLY A 39 -13.55 0.60 9.12
N GLY A 40 -14.18 1.76 9.20
CA GLY A 40 -14.87 2.25 10.41
C GLY A 40 -16.17 1.53 10.79
N GLY A 41 -16.46 0.39 10.15
CA GLY A 41 -17.67 -0.40 10.36
C GLY A 41 -18.89 0.11 9.59
N GLU A 42 -19.97 -0.68 9.63
CA GLU A 42 -21.15 -0.49 8.79
C GLU A 42 -21.79 0.90 8.92
N ARG A 43 -21.93 1.41 10.15
CA ARG A 43 -22.52 2.74 10.39
C ARG A 43 -21.71 3.86 9.75
N ALA A 44 -20.38 3.81 9.86
CA ALA A 44 -19.51 4.84 9.28
C ALA A 44 -19.49 4.76 7.75
N ARG A 45 -19.44 3.53 7.20
CA ARG A 45 -19.54 3.28 5.75
C ARG A 45 -20.86 3.77 5.18
N LYS A 46 -21.99 3.50 5.83
CA LYS A 46 -23.30 4.02 5.42
C LYS A 46 -23.32 5.54 5.39
N LYS A 47 -22.87 6.20 6.46
CA LYS A 47 -22.77 7.66 6.51
C LYS A 47 -21.87 8.24 5.41
N HIS A 48 -20.82 7.52 5.01
CA HIS A 48 -19.94 7.91 3.90
C HIS A 48 -20.64 7.79 2.55
N LEU A 49 -21.34 6.67 2.31
CA LEU A 49 -22.12 6.42 1.10
C LEU A 49 -23.32 7.38 0.97
N ASP A 50 -23.99 7.73 2.08
CA ASP A 50 -25.10 8.69 2.11
C ASP A 50 -24.69 10.11 1.66
N ARG A 51 -23.37 10.37 1.58
CA ARG A 51 -22.79 11.59 1.01
C ARG A 51 -22.44 11.46 -0.47
N ASN A 52 -22.89 10.40 -1.13
CA ASN A 52 -22.58 10.05 -2.53
C ASN A 52 -21.08 9.85 -2.82
N LYS A 53 -20.33 9.39 -1.81
CA LYS A 53 -18.89 9.12 -1.92
C LYS A 53 -18.63 7.63 -2.09
N LEU A 54 -17.73 7.27 -2.99
CA LEU A 54 -17.22 5.90 -3.08
C LEU A 54 -16.39 5.57 -1.83
N LEU A 55 -16.44 4.31 -1.38
CA LEU A 55 -15.54 3.85 -0.32
C LEU A 55 -14.09 3.82 -0.85
N PRO A 56 -13.09 3.97 0.02
CA PRO A 56 -11.68 3.99 -0.38
C PRO A 56 -11.23 2.80 -1.23
N ARG A 57 -11.67 1.58 -0.88
CA ARG A 57 -11.35 0.37 -1.65
C ARG A 57 -12.06 0.33 -3.00
N ASP A 58 -13.26 0.88 -3.09
CA ASP A 58 -14.01 1.01 -4.34
C ASP A 58 -13.35 2.05 -5.25
N ARG A 59 -12.82 3.14 -4.68
CA ARG A 59 -12.01 4.14 -5.41
C ARG A 59 -10.75 3.51 -5.99
N ILE A 60 -10.01 2.73 -5.20
CA ILE A 60 -8.83 2.00 -5.69
C ILE A 60 -9.25 1.05 -6.82
N LYS A 61 -10.31 0.26 -6.65
CA LYS A 61 -10.77 -0.67 -7.69
C LYS A 61 -11.14 0.04 -9.00
N ALA A 62 -11.79 1.20 -8.92
CA ALA A 62 -12.17 2.01 -10.08
C ALA A 62 -10.96 2.72 -10.74
N LEU A 63 -9.93 3.04 -9.96
CA LEU A 63 -8.68 3.61 -10.46
C LEU A 63 -7.87 2.61 -11.28
N LEU A 64 -7.75 1.38 -10.79
CA LEU A 64 -6.87 0.36 -11.36
C LEU A 64 -7.38 -0.18 -12.71
N ASP A 65 -6.45 -0.67 -13.52
CA ASP A 65 -6.78 -1.34 -14.77
C ASP A 65 -7.60 -2.61 -14.51
N SER A 66 -8.61 -2.84 -15.36
CA SER A 66 -9.50 -3.99 -15.25
C SER A 66 -8.71 -5.31 -15.25
N GLY A 67 -8.93 -6.14 -14.23
CA GLY A 67 -8.26 -7.43 -14.05
C GLY A 67 -6.80 -7.35 -13.57
N SER A 68 -6.27 -6.14 -13.33
CA SER A 68 -4.92 -5.99 -12.78
C SER A 68 -4.85 -6.39 -11.30
N ALA A 69 -3.68 -6.88 -10.88
CA ALA A 69 -3.41 -7.20 -9.49
C ALA A 69 -3.18 -5.93 -8.67
N PHE A 70 -3.52 -6.00 -7.38
CA PHE A 70 -3.20 -4.97 -6.39
C PHE A 70 -2.44 -5.60 -5.24
N LEU A 71 -1.18 -5.20 -5.07
CA LEU A 71 -0.34 -5.61 -3.94
C LEU A 71 -0.57 -4.63 -2.78
N GLU A 72 -1.55 -4.94 -1.93
CA GLU A 72 -1.83 -4.13 -0.73
C GLU A 72 -0.73 -4.30 0.33
N LEU A 73 -0.30 -3.19 0.92
CA LEU A 73 0.75 -3.13 1.91
C LEU A 73 0.18 -2.99 3.33
N SER A 74 0.75 -3.76 4.25
CA SER A 74 0.49 -3.64 5.71
C SER A 74 -1.01 -3.61 6.04
N GLN A 75 -1.76 -4.60 5.55
CA GLN A 75 -3.22 -4.72 5.71
C GLN A 75 -3.65 -4.74 7.18
N LEU A 76 -2.80 -5.29 8.06
CA LEU A 76 -3.01 -5.36 9.51
C LEU A 76 -2.30 -4.23 10.29
N ALA A 77 -1.94 -3.12 9.65
CA ALA A 77 -1.39 -1.98 10.39
C ALA A 77 -2.36 -1.53 11.49
N ALA A 78 -1.81 -1.26 12.68
CA ALA A 78 -2.56 -0.93 13.90
C ALA A 78 -3.54 -2.01 14.39
N TYR A 79 -3.39 -3.27 13.96
CA TYR A 79 -4.11 -4.40 14.53
C TYR A 79 -3.83 -4.52 16.03
N GLU A 80 -4.89 -4.68 16.84
CA GLU A 80 -4.85 -4.70 18.31
C GLU A 80 -4.26 -3.44 18.98
N MET A 81 -4.14 -2.33 18.25
CA MET A 81 -3.73 -1.04 18.78
C MET A 81 -4.91 -0.07 18.86
N TYR A 82 -4.78 0.96 19.71
CA TYR A 82 -5.76 2.04 19.85
C TYR A 82 -7.19 1.55 20.11
N ASP A 83 -7.34 0.46 20.88
CA ASP A 83 -8.62 -0.20 21.16
C ASP A 83 -9.40 -0.64 19.89
N GLY A 84 -8.68 -0.96 18.81
CA GLY A 84 -9.28 -1.37 17.53
C GLY A 84 -9.91 -0.23 16.73
N ASN A 85 -9.68 1.02 17.12
CA ASN A 85 -10.29 2.20 16.49
C ASN A 85 -9.67 2.62 15.15
N ALA A 86 -8.54 2.03 14.77
CA ALA A 86 -7.79 2.39 13.57
C ALA A 86 -7.45 1.17 12.70
N PRO A 87 -8.44 0.39 12.21
CA PRO A 87 -8.17 -0.76 11.36
C PRO A 87 -7.38 -0.34 10.11
N ALA A 88 -6.40 -1.17 9.73
CA ALA A 88 -5.44 -0.88 8.67
C ALA A 88 -4.70 0.47 8.82
N ALA A 89 -4.69 1.03 10.03
CA ALA A 89 -4.26 2.38 10.37
C ALA A 89 -5.01 3.51 9.63
N GLY A 90 -6.26 3.29 9.21
CA GLY A 90 -7.10 4.30 8.55
C GLY A 90 -6.61 4.74 7.16
N ILE A 91 -5.72 3.96 6.55
CA ILE A 91 -5.15 4.24 5.23
C ILE A 91 -4.89 2.93 4.49
N ILE A 92 -5.22 2.89 3.20
CA ILE A 92 -4.95 1.76 2.31
C ILE A 92 -3.83 2.20 1.37
N THR A 93 -2.77 1.39 1.32
CA THR A 93 -1.58 1.66 0.51
C THR A 93 -1.26 0.43 -0.30
N GLY A 94 -0.84 0.58 -1.55
CA GLY A 94 -0.46 -0.58 -2.36
C GLY A 94 -0.01 -0.22 -3.76
N ILE A 95 0.48 -1.24 -4.46
CA ILE A 95 0.98 -1.11 -5.83
C ILE A 95 -0.04 -1.76 -6.77
N GLY A 96 -0.46 -1.02 -7.79
CA GLY A 96 -1.34 -1.53 -8.83
C GLY A 96 -0.96 -0.97 -10.20
N ARG A 97 -1.76 -1.28 -11.22
CA ARG A 97 -1.54 -0.78 -12.59
C ARG A 97 -2.61 0.21 -13.02
N VAL A 98 -2.18 1.30 -13.65
CA VAL A 98 -3.02 2.29 -14.30
C VAL A 98 -2.42 2.58 -15.67
N HIS A 99 -3.18 2.34 -16.75
CA HIS A 99 -2.67 2.38 -18.13
C HIS A 99 -1.38 1.55 -18.32
N GLY A 100 -1.31 0.39 -17.66
CA GLY A 100 -0.14 -0.50 -17.69
C GLY A 100 1.07 -0.02 -16.86
N ILE A 101 1.01 1.18 -16.28
CA ILE A 101 2.07 1.76 -15.45
C ILE A 101 1.86 1.31 -14.00
N GLU A 102 2.91 0.80 -13.36
CA GLU A 102 2.88 0.43 -11.95
C GLU A 102 2.95 1.69 -11.07
N VAL A 103 1.94 1.92 -10.25
CA VAL A 103 1.78 3.12 -9.42
C VAL A 103 1.65 2.77 -7.94
N MET A 104 2.16 3.63 -7.08
CA MET A 104 1.89 3.60 -5.64
C MET A 104 0.59 4.35 -5.37
N VAL A 105 -0.41 3.67 -4.82
CA VAL A 105 -1.69 4.27 -4.42
C VAL A 105 -1.72 4.41 -2.91
N ILE A 106 -2.09 5.61 -2.44
CA ILE A 106 -2.20 5.94 -1.01
C ILE A 106 -3.58 6.57 -0.79
N ALA A 107 -4.51 5.83 -0.17
CA ALA A 107 -5.90 6.23 -0.02
C ALA A 107 -6.31 6.31 1.46
N ASN A 108 -6.76 7.47 1.90
CA ASN A 108 -7.31 7.61 3.26
C ASN A 108 -8.66 6.90 3.39
N ASP A 109 -8.90 6.28 4.54
CA ASP A 109 -10.21 5.76 4.90
C ASP A 109 -10.97 6.73 5.80
N ALA A 110 -11.77 7.59 5.19
CA ALA A 110 -12.61 8.55 5.90
C ALA A 110 -13.62 7.91 6.86
N THR A 111 -13.93 6.61 6.70
CA THR A 111 -14.81 5.89 7.63
C THR A 111 -14.12 5.61 8.96
N VAL A 112 -12.78 5.49 8.96
CA VAL A 112 -11.97 5.26 10.16
C VAL A 112 -11.66 6.60 10.83
N LYS A 113 -12.44 6.96 11.87
CA LYS A 113 -12.28 8.21 12.64
C LYS A 113 -12.14 9.46 11.76
N GLY A 114 -12.91 9.53 10.66
CA GLY A 114 -12.84 10.66 9.73
C GLY A 114 -11.57 10.72 8.89
N GLY A 115 -10.83 9.62 8.74
CA GLY A 115 -9.56 9.55 8.03
C GLY A 115 -8.43 10.26 8.77
N THR A 116 -8.55 10.42 10.10
CA THR A 116 -7.54 11.11 10.89
C THR A 116 -6.25 10.30 11.01
N TYR A 117 -5.10 10.98 11.00
CA TYR A 117 -3.79 10.34 11.08
C TYR A 117 -3.43 10.00 12.53
N TYR A 118 -3.41 8.70 12.82
CA TYR A 118 -2.75 8.14 13.99
C TYR A 118 -1.24 8.03 13.76
N PRO A 119 -0.42 7.80 14.80
CA PRO A 119 1.02 7.59 14.65
C PRO A 119 1.35 6.49 13.61
N LEU A 120 0.60 5.38 13.63
CA LEU A 120 0.77 4.33 12.62
C LEU A 120 0.24 4.68 11.23
N THR A 121 -0.71 5.61 11.10
CA THR A 121 -1.12 6.14 9.80
C THR A 121 0.05 6.87 9.15
N VAL A 122 0.77 7.69 9.94
CA VAL A 122 1.97 8.39 9.48
C VAL A 122 3.04 7.40 9.04
N LYS A 123 3.37 6.42 9.89
CA LYS A 123 4.38 5.40 9.57
C LYS A 123 4.02 4.60 8.31
N LYS A 124 2.75 4.23 8.14
CA LYS A 124 2.28 3.48 6.96
C LYS A 124 2.33 4.33 5.68
N HIS A 125 1.95 5.60 5.75
CA HIS A 125 2.07 6.54 4.63
C HIS A 125 3.55 6.70 4.24
N LEU A 126 4.44 6.98 5.20
CA LEU A 126 5.88 7.12 4.93
C LEU A 126 6.50 5.85 4.33
N ARG A 127 6.10 4.68 4.82
CA ARG A 127 6.57 3.41 4.24
C ARG A 127 6.13 3.23 2.79
N ALA A 128 4.92 3.68 2.43
CA ALA A 128 4.47 3.65 1.05
C ALA A 128 5.30 4.60 0.15
N GLN A 129 5.62 5.80 0.63
CA GLN A 129 6.51 6.73 -0.10
C GLN A 129 7.94 6.21 -0.21
N GLU A 130 8.47 5.56 0.83
CA GLU A 130 9.80 4.93 0.79
C GLU A 130 9.85 3.86 -0.31
N ILE A 131 8.85 2.97 -0.36
CA ILE A 131 8.74 1.96 -1.42
C ILE A 131 8.61 2.63 -2.79
N ALA A 132 7.82 3.69 -2.92
CA ALA A 132 7.66 4.42 -4.17
C ALA A 132 8.98 5.05 -4.65
N ALA A 133 9.73 5.67 -3.75
CA ALA A 133 11.03 6.27 -4.04
C ALA A 133 12.05 5.21 -4.47
N GLU A 134 12.18 4.12 -3.70
CA GLU A 134 13.13 3.03 -3.96
C GLU A 134 12.85 2.32 -5.29
N ASN A 135 11.58 2.22 -5.69
CA ASN A 135 11.14 1.48 -6.88
C ASN A 135 10.73 2.39 -8.04
N ARG A 136 10.89 3.71 -7.90
CA ARG A 136 10.50 4.75 -8.88
C ARG A 136 9.06 4.61 -9.38
N LEU A 137 8.12 4.46 -8.45
CA LEU A 137 6.69 4.34 -8.73
C LEU A 137 6.02 5.71 -8.67
N PRO A 138 5.32 6.18 -9.71
CA PRO A 138 4.45 7.35 -9.61
C PRO A 138 3.44 7.19 -8.46
N CYS A 139 3.20 8.26 -7.72
CA CYS A 139 2.34 8.25 -6.54
C CYS A 139 0.98 8.87 -6.84
N ILE A 140 -0.09 8.19 -6.45
CA ILE A 140 -1.47 8.69 -6.49
C ILE A 140 -2.02 8.74 -5.07
N TYR A 141 -2.26 9.95 -4.57
CA TYR A 141 -2.83 10.20 -3.25
C TYR A 141 -4.34 10.42 -3.36
N LEU A 142 -5.15 9.47 -2.88
CA LEU A 142 -6.60 9.64 -2.76
C LEU A 142 -6.91 10.24 -1.38
N VAL A 143 -6.97 11.57 -1.35
CA VAL A 143 -6.99 12.38 -0.12
C VAL A 143 -8.42 12.55 0.38
N ASP A 144 -8.65 12.12 1.62
CA ASP A 144 -9.94 12.24 2.31
C ASP A 144 -9.73 12.12 3.83
N SER A 145 -9.17 13.18 4.44
CA SER A 145 -8.68 13.16 5.82
C SER A 145 -9.11 14.38 6.62
N GLY A 146 -9.62 14.12 7.84
CA GLY A 146 -9.92 15.14 8.84
C GLY A 146 -8.69 15.76 9.52
N GLY A 147 -7.46 15.39 9.16
CA GLY A 147 -6.22 15.91 9.75
C GLY A 147 -5.55 14.94 10.73
N ALA A 148 -4.74 15.45 11.65
CA ALA A 148 -4.06 14.64 12.66
C ALA A 148 -5.00 14.20 13.79
N PHE A 149 -4.77 13.01 14.35
CA PHE A 149 -5.45 12.58 15.57
C PHE A 149 -4.88 13.34 16.78
N LEU A 150 -5.53 14.46 17.12
CA LEU A 150 -5.04 15.43 18.10
C LEU A 150 -4.63 14.87 19.47
N PRO A 151 -5.32 13.87 20.06
CA PRO A 151 -4.88 13.29 21.34
C PRO A 151 -3.47 12.71 21.31
N LEU A 152 -2.99 12.27 20.14
CA LEU A 152 -1.65 11.72 19.93
C LEU A 152 -0.76 12.64 19.08
N GLN A 153 -1.04 13.94 19.02
CA GLN A 153 -0.32 14.89 18.15
C GLN A 153 1.20 14.87 18.34
N HIS A 154 1.69 14.59 19.55
CA HIS A 154 3.12 14.57 19.88
C HIS A 154 3.86 13.39 19.23
N GLU A 155 3.14 12.33 18.88
CA GLU A 155 3.62 11.17 18.12
C GLU A 155 3.30 11.27 16.62
N VAL A 156 2.65 12.36 16.19
CA VAL A 156 2.20 12.57 14.81
C VAL A 156 2.90 13.74 14.15
N PHE A 157 3.30 14.78 14.89
CA PHE A 157 3.72 16.07 14.33
C PHE A 157 5.23 16.38 14.42
N PRO A 158 5.90 16.31 15.59
CA PRO A 158 7.14 17.08 15.79
C PRO A 158 8.44 16.48 15.24
N ASP A 159 8.54 15.15 15.07
CA ASP A 159 9.82 14.49 14.80
C ASP A 159 10.13 14.35 13.30
N LYS A 160 11.37 13.98 12.96
CA LYS A 160 11.87 13.85 11.59
C LYS A 160 11.00 12.94 10.71
N GLU A 161 10.52 11.84 11.26
CA GLU A 161 9.70 10.85 10.55
C GLU A 161 8.21 10.97 10.92
N HIS A 162 7.76 12.18 11.26
CA HIS A 162 6.36 12.53 11.53
C HIS A 162 5.70 13.20 10.31
N PHE A 163 4.49 13.75 10.46
CA PHE A 163 3.60 14.22 9.38
C PHE A 163 4.29 15.11 8.33
N GLY A 164 5.21 16.00 8.75
CA GLY A 164 5.93 16.88 7.82
C GLY A 164 6.82 16.16 6.81
N ARG A 165 7.20 14.91 7.10
CA ARG A 165 8.04 14.09 6.24
C ARG A 165 7.36 13.69 4.94
N PHE A 166 6.02 13.65 4.90
CA PHE A 166 5.27 13.41 3.66
C PHE A 166 5.67 14.41 2.57
N PHE A 167 5.70 15.69 2.93
CA PHE A 167 5.98 16.82 2.04
C PHE A 167 7.43 16.81 1.59
N TYR A 168 8.35 16.51 2.52
CA TYR A 168 9.76 16.31 2.20
C TYR A 168 9.92 15.20 1.15
N ASN A 169 9.26 14.06 1.33
CA ASN A 169 9.35 12.95 0.39
C ASN A 169 8.69 13.28 -0.96
N GLN A 170 7.50 13.90 -0.97
CA GLN A 170 6.81 14.32 -2.21
C GLN A 170 7.70 15.24 -3.05
N THR A 171 8.23 16.29 -2.44
CA THR A 171 9.08 17.27 -3.14
C THR A 171 10.40 16.67 -3.61
N ARG A 172 10.99 15.73 -2.86
CA ARG A 172 12.18 14.99 -3.29
C ARG A 172 11.87 14.04 -4.46
N MET A 173 10.80 13.25 -4.37
CA MET A 173 10.39 12.33 -5.42
C MET A 173 10.05 13.08 -6.72
N SER A 174 9.31 14.19 -6.64
CA SER A 174 9.07 15.07 -7.80
C SER A 174 10.40 15.58 -8.40
N GLY A 175 11.33 16.06 -7.57
CA GLY A 175 12.67 16.47 -8.01
C GLY A 175 13.51 15.34 -8.64
N ASP A 176 13.27 14.08 -8.26
CA ASP A 176 13.90 12.89 -8.84
C ASP A 176 13.14 12.36 -10.09
N GLY A 177 12.11 13.08 -10.55
CA GLY A 177 11.29 12.72 -11.72
C GLY A 177 10.34 11.56 -11.46
N ILE A 178 9.86 11.40 -10.22
CA ILE A 178 8.82 10.44 -9.84
C ILE A 178 7.51 11.23 -9.65
N PRO A 179 6.53 11.12 -10.58
CA PRO A 179 5.34 11.95 -10.56
C PRO A 179 4.49 11.80 -9.30
N GLN A 180 3.97 12.92 -8.80
CA GLN A 180 3.11 13.03 -7.62
C GLN A 180 1.73 13.56 -8.05
N ILE A 181 0.67 12.76 -7.88
CA ILE A 181 -0.69 13.11 -8.27
C ILE A 181 -1.59 13.09 -7.03
N ALA A 182 -2.34 14.16 -6.77
CA ALA A 182 -3.34 14.18 -5.71
C ALA A 182 -4.76 14.20 -6.25
N VAL A 183 -5.64 13.46 -5.58
CA VAL A 183 -7.09 13.45 -5.85
C VAL A 183 -7.80 13.77 -4.54
N VAL A 184 -8.29 15.00 -4.40
CA VAL A 184 -8.97 15.49 -3.20
C VAL A 184 -10.45 15.16 -3.29
N MET A 185 -10.83 14.10 -2.58
CA MET A 185 -12.15 13.48 -2.62
C MET A 185 -12.91 13.72 -1.31
N GLY A 186 -12.51 14.72 -0.53
CA GLY A 186 -13.12 15.09 0.74
C GLY A 186 -12.35 16.18 1.46
N SER A 187 -12.39 16.15 2.80
CA SER A 187 -11.70 17.13 3.64
C SER A 187 -10.18 17.00 3.50
N CYS A 188 -9.49 18.13 3.41
CA CYS A 188 -8.04 18.23 3.38
C CYS A 188 -7.60 19.46 4.18
N THR A 189 -7.44 19.28 5.50
CA THR A 189 -7.28 20.40 6.45
C THR A 189 -5.87 20.49 7.05
N ALA A 190 -5.46 21.70 7.39
CA ALA A 190 -4.22 22.03 8.09
C ALA A 190 -2.99 21.43 7.40
N GLY A 191 -2.20 20.60 8.10
CA GLY A 191 -1.03 19.96 7.51
C GLY A 191 -1.38 19.12 6.27
N GLY A 192 -2.55 18.49 6.22
CA GLY A 192 -2.98 17.69 5.07
C GLY A 192 -3.07 18.49 3.77
N ALA A 193 -3.35 19.80 3.84
CA ALA A 193 -3.49 20.69 2.69
C ALA A 193 -2.23 20.77 1.82
N TYR A 194 -1.06 20.46 2.38
CA TYR A 194 0.18 20.41 1.61
C TYR A 194 0.32 19.16 0.74
N ILE A 195 -0.47 18.10 0.96
CA ILE A 195 -0.45 16.92 0.08
C ILE A 195 -0.80 17.32 -1.36
N PRO A 196 -1.98 17.89 -1.65
CA PRO A 196 -2.30 18.37 -3.00
C PRO A 196 -1.42 19.55 -3.42
N SER A 197 -1.16 20.50 -2.52
CA SER A 197 -0.39 21.72 -2.87
C SER A 197 1.07 21.47 -3.28
N LEU A 198 1.61 20.27 -3.02
CA LEU A 198 2.98 19.87 -3.36
C LEU A 198 3.03 18.66 -4.31
N CYS A 199 1.89 18.29 -4.91
CA CYS A 199 1.85 17.35 -6.02
C CYS A 199 2.09 18.08 -7.35
N ASP A 200 2.52 17.33 -8.37
CA ASP A 200 2.76 17.86 -9.71
C ASP A 200 1.44 18.19 -10.43
N GLU A 201 0.41 17.36 -10.21
CA GLU A 201 -0.97 17.62 -10.63
C GLU A 201 -1.97 17.24 -9.52
N SER A 202 -3.00 18.07 -9.36
CA SER A 202 -4.01 17.96 -8.32
C SER A 202 -5.43 18.07 -8.87
N ILE A 203 -6.25 17.08 -8.52
CA ILE A 203 -7.66 16.98 -8.88
C ILE A 203 -8.50 17.24 -7.61
N ILE A 204 -9.61 17.96 -7.73
CA ILE A 204 -10.55 18.20 -6.63
C ILE A 204 -12.00 17.93 -7.05
N VAL A 205 -12.74 17.18 -6.23
CA VAL A 205 -14.16 16.90 -6.47
C VAL A 205 -15.01 18.09 -6.06
N ARG A 206 -15.82 18.62 -6.98
CA ARG A 206 -16.76 19.73 -6.76
C ARG A 206 -17.74 19.42 -5.63
N GLU A 207 -18.03 20.44 -4.79
CA GLU A 207 -19.00 20.34 -3.68
C GLU A 207 -18.73 19.19 -2.69
N GLN A 208 -17.49 18.69 -2.65
CA GLN A 208 -17.09 17.55 -1.83
C GLN A 208 -15.66 17.69 -1.29
N GLY A 209 -14.72 17.95 -2.20
CA GLY A 209 -13.32 18.19 -1.90
C GLY A 209 -13.12 19.59 -1.33
N THR A 210 -12.37 19.71 -0.24
CA THR A 210 -12.05 21.01 0.37
C THR A 210 -10.61 21.06 0.86
N ILE A 211 -9.91 22.16 0.62
CA ILE A 211 -8.50 22.36 1.03
C ILE A 211 -8.39 23.67 1.82
N PHE A 212 -7.84 23.62 3.03
CA PHE A 212 -7.56 24.84 3.79
C PHE A 212 -6.55 24.60 4.92
N LEU A 213 -5.73 25.59 5.25
CA LEU A 213 -4.83 25.52 6.42
C LEU A 213 -5.58 25.62 7.75
N GLY A 214 -6.74 26.28 7.75
CA GLY A 214 -7.63 26.37 8.89
C GLY A 214 -9.07 26.29 8.44
N GLY A 215 -9.81 25.27 8.88
CA GLY A 215 -11.21 25.10 8.47
C GLY A 215 -12.15 26.13 9.10
N PRO A 216 -13.44 26.14 8.68
CA PRO A 216 -14.43 27.11 9.17
C PRO A 216 -14.51 27.24 10.69
N PRO A 217 -14.42 26.16 11.51
CA PRO A 217 -14.39 26.31 12.96
C PRO A 217 -13.21 27.14 13.47
N LEU A 218 -12.04 27.00 12.84
CA LEU A 218 -10.83 27.74 13.23
C LEU A 218 -10.91 29.21 12.78
N VAL A 219 -11.39 29.45 11.56
CA VAL A 219 -11.61 30.81 11.03
C VAL A 219 -12.57 31.59 11.93
N LYS A 220 -13.71 30.98 12.27
CA LYS A 220 -14.69 31.56 13.19
C LYS A 220 -14.11 31.85 14.57
N ALA A 221 -13.32 30.93 15.12
CA ALA A 221 -12.69 31.12 16.42
C ALA A 221 -11.65 32.24 16.43
N ALA A 222 -10.90 32.40 15.34
CA ALA A 222 -9.82 33.38 15.24
C ALA A 222 -10.28 34.79 14.85
N THR A 223 -11.31 34.90 14.00
CA THR A 223 -11.71 36.17 13.38
C THR A 223 -13.17 36.56 13.60
N GLY A 224 -14.01 35.61 14.04
CA GLY A 224 -15.47 35.79 14.12
C GLY A 224 -16.20 35.59 12.79
N GLU A 225 -15.48 35.43 11.67
CA GLU A 225 -16.07 35.23 10.35
C GLU A 225 -16.77 33.87 10.24
N VAL A 226 -17.96 33.86 9.61
CA VAL A 226 -18.73 32.64 9.34
C VAL A 226 -18.74 32.41 7.84
N VAL A 227 -17.99 31.40 7.41
CA VAL A 227 -17.83 31.00 6.01
C VAL A 227 -18.07 29.50 5.89
N SER A 228 -18.66 29.04 4.79
CA SER A 228 -18.82 27.60 4.54
C SER A 228 -17.49 26.95 4.10
N SER A 229 -17.39 25.62 4.18
CA SER A 229 -16.19 24.92 3.70
C SER A 229 -15.96 25.09 2.19
N GLU A 230 -17.05 25.17 1.40
CA GLU A 230 -16.97 25.35 -0.06
C GLU A 230 -16.50 26.77 -0.42
N GLU A 231 -17.02 27.79 0.28
CA GLU A 231 -16.57 29.18 0.07
C GLU A 231 -15.12 29.41 0.53
N LEU A 232 -14.69 28.72 1.58
CA LEU A 232 -13.35 28.88 2.15
C LEU A 232 -12.26 28.19 1.32
N GLY A 233 -12.58 27.04 0.73
CA GLY A 233 -11.57 26.20 0.09
C GLY A 233 -12.14 25.07 -0.77
N GLY A 234 -13.27 25.30 -1.43
CA GLY A 234 -13.89 24.35 -2.35
C GLY A 234 -13.18 24.27 -3.72
N ALA A 235 -13.71 23.39 -4.57
CA ALA A 235 -13.15 23.13 -5.90
C ALA A 235 -13.10 24.38 -6.78
N GLU A 236 -14.16 25.18 -6.77
CA GLU A 236 -14.26 26.38 -7.60
C GLU A 236 -13.23 27.44 -7.20
N LEU A 237 -13.00 27.62 -5.90
CA LEU A 237 -11.98 28.55 -5.41
C LEU A 237 -10.58 28.09 -5.83
N HIS A 238 -10.28 26.80 -5.69
CA HIS A 238 -8.94 26.29 -5.94
C HIS A 238 -8.57 26.20 -7.42
N CYS A 239 -9.50 25.82 -8.30
CA CYS A 239 -9.22 25.75 -9.73
C CYS A 239 -9.42 27.08 -10.49
N LYS A 240 -10.31 27.99 -10.04
CA LYS A 240 -10.58 29.23 -10.78
C LYS A 240 -9.85 30.46 -10.25
N GLN A 241 -9.46 30.47 -8.97
CA GLN A 241 -8.92 31.68 -8.33
C GLN A 241 -7.50 31.47 -7.80
N SER A 242 -7.29 30.50 -6.90
CA SER A 242 -5.99 30.35 -6.25
C SER A 242 -4.97 29.54 -7.06
N GLY A 243 -5.42 28.61 -7.91
CA GLY A 243 -4.54 27.71 -8.67
C GLY A 243 -3.88 26.62 -7.83
N VAL A 244 -4.42 26.30 -6.64
CA VAL A 244 -3.90 25.21 -5.78
C VAL A 244 -4.20 23.82 -6.38
N THR A 245 -5.25 23.72 -7.19
CA THR A 245 -5.64 22.49 -7.88
C THR A 245 -5.86 22.77 -9.35
N ASP A 246 -5.52 21.78 -10.18
CA ASP A 246 -5.44 21.93 -11.64
C ASP A 246 -6.74 21.49 -12.32
N HIS A 247 -7.44 20.50 -11.75
CA HIS A 247 -8.59 19.86 -12.37
C HIS A 247 -9.81 19.82 -11.43
N ILE A 248 -10.98 20.22 -11.92
CA ILE A 248 -12.26 20.01 -11.22
C ILE A 248 -12.90 18.72 -11.74
N ALA A 249 -13.24 17.83 -10.82
CA ALA A 249 -14.08 16.66 -11.09
C ALA A 249 -15.50 16.88 -10.56
N GLU A 250 -16.48 16.22 -11.19
CA GLU A 250 -17.90 16.36 -10.82
C GLU A 250 -18.32 15.34 -9.76
N ASP A 251 -17.63 14.20 -9.70
CA ASP A 251 -17.82 13.16 -8.68
C ASP A 251 -16.53 12.32 -8.54
N ASP A 252 -16.57 11.35 -7.62
CA ASP A 252 -15.46 10.42 -7.38
C ASP A 252 -15.05 9.65 -8.65
N THR A 253 -15.99 9.24 -9.50
CA THR A 253 -15.69 8.44 -10.71
C THR A 253 -15.00 9.29 -11.76
N HIS A 254 -15.48 10.52 -11.98
CA HIS A 254 -14.86 11.49 -12.87
C HIS A 254 -13.44 11.83 -12.38
N ALA A 255 -13.23 12.03 -11.08
CA ALA A 255 -11.91 12.33 -10.52
C ALA A 255 -10.90 11.20 -10.78
N LEU A 256 -11.34 9.95 -10.64
CA LEU A 256 -10.51 8.79 -10.93
C LEU A 256 -10.23 8.66 -12.43
N SER A 257 -11.17 9.01 -13.31
CA SER A 257 -10.92 9.08 -14.75
C SER A 257 -9.82 10.08 -15.09
N ILE A 258 -9.88 11.30 -14.53
CA ILE A 258 -8.84 12.32 -14.76
C ILE A 258 -7.48 11.82 -14.22
N ALA A 259 -7.46 11.19 -13.04
CA ALA A 259 -6.23 10.64 -12.49
C ALA A 259 -5.62 9.57 -13.40
N ARG A 260 -6.45 8.72 -14.04
CA ARG A 260 -6.01 7.76 -15.04
C ARG A 260 -5.45 8.45 -16.29
N ASP A 261 -6.12 9.48 -16.77
CA ASP A 261 -5.68 10.27 -17.94
C ASP A 261 -4.31 10.92 -17.68
N ILE A 262 -4.08 11.47 -16.48
CA ILE A 262 -2.76 12.00 -16.08
C ILE A 262 -1.68 10.91 -16.19
N ILE A 263 -1.95 9.71 -15.63
CA ILE A 263 -1.01 8.59 -15.69
C ILE A 263 -0.71 8.17 -17.13
N GLU A 264 -1.71 8.12 -18.00
CA GLU A 264 -1.54 7.77 -19.42
C GLU A 264 -0.57 8.71 -20.15
N HIS A 265 -0.57 9.99 -19.78
CA HIS A 265 0.29 11.01 -20.38
C HIS A 265 1.67 11.12 -19.72
N LEU A 266 1.95 10.31 -18.69
CA LEU A 266 3.29 10.21 -18.15
C LEU A 266 4.20 9.57 -19.19
N ASN A 267 5.23 10.30 -19.61
CA ASN A 267 6.29 9.77 -20.47
C ASN A 267 7.26 8.86 -19.69
N VAL A 268 6.71 7.88 -18.95
CA VAL A 268 7.44 6.96 -18.08
C VAL A 268 7.60 5.63 -18.78
N THR A 269 8.85 5.22 -19.01
CA THR A 269 9.18 3.89 -19.54
C THR A 269 9.97 3.10 -18.51
N LYS A 270 9.41 1.96 -18.06
CA LYS A 270 10.12 1.05 -17.15
C LYS A 270 11.26 0.36 -17.90
N THR A 271 12.49 0.60 -17.45
CA THR A 271 13.67 -0.08 -17.99
C THR A 271 14.01 -1.27 -17.12
N ILE A 272 13.89 -2.49 -17.65
CA ILE A 272 14.30 -3.70 -16.97
C ILE A 272 15.77 -3.97 -17.31
N GLN A 273 16.67 -3.75 -16.35
CA GLN A 273 18.11 -3.98 -16.54
C GLN A 273 18.49 -5.47 -16.49
N ALA A 274 17.65 -6.30 -15.88
CA ALA A 274 17.89 -7.73 -15.74
C ALA A 274 17.64 -8.48 -17.05
N LYS A 275 18.43 -9.52 -17.33
CA LYS A 275 18.17 -10.47 -18.43
C LYS A 275 17.02 -11.40 -18.06
N VAL A 276 15.80 -10.90 -18.20
CA VAL A 276 14.57 -11.68 -18.01
C VAL A 276 14.49 -12.78 -19.06
N ARG A 277 13.98 -13.95 -18.65
CA ARG A 277 13.75 -15.11 -19.52
C ARG A 277 12.27 -15.46 -19.53
N GLU A 278 11.88 -16.39 -20.39
CA GLU A 278 10.54 -16.96 -20.36
C GLU A 278 10.29 -17.64 -19.01
N SER A 279 9.17 -17.27 -18.37
CA SER A 279 8.73 -17.84 -17.09
C SER A 279 8.34 -19.30 -17.28
N ARG A 280 8.65 -20.14 -16.28
CA ARG A 280 8.18 -21.53 -16.22
C ARG A 280 7.63 -21.79 -14.84
N GLU A 281 6.50 -22.46 -14.75
CA GLU A 281 5.95 -22.86 -13.45
C GLU A 281 6.94 -23.77 -12.70
N PRO A 282 6.95 -23.73 -11.35
CA PRO A 282 7.66 -24.72 -10.54
C PRO A 282 7.18 -26.15 -10.87
N LEU A 283 8.06 -27.15 -10.71
CA LEU A 283 7.71 -28.55 -10.97
C LEU A 283 6.82 -29.16 -9.88
N TYR A 284 6.75 -28.52 -8.72
CA TYR A 284 5.99 -28.98 -7.56
C TYR A 284 4.87 -27.98 -7.26
N PRO A 285 3.68 -28.44 -6.83
CA PRO A 285 2.59 -27.55 -6.46
C PRO A 285 3.02 -26.51 -5.42
N THR A 286 2.70 -25.24 -5.64
CA THR A 286 3.01 -24.14 -4.71
C THR A 286 2.34 -24.35 -3.35
N ASP A 287 1.13 -24.90 -3.35
CA ASP A 287 0.34 -25.15 -2.14
C ASP A 287 0.96 -26.22 -1.21
N ASP A 288 1.91 -27.00 -1.70
CA ASP A 288 2.65 -27.93 -0.86
C ASP A 288 3.54 -27.21 0.17
N ILE A 289 3.88 -25.92 -0.04
CA ILE A 289 4.65 -25.12 0.93
C ILE A 289 3.96 -25.12 2.31
N LEU A 290 2.63 -25.21 2.34
CA LEU A 290 1.85 -25.26 3.58
C LEU A 290 2.20 -26.47 4.46
N GLY A 291 2.59 -27.60 3.86
CA GLY A 291 3.00 -28.80 4.59
C GLY A 291 4.50 -28.97 4.77
N VAL A 292 5.33 -28.08 4.21
CA VAL A 292 6.80 -28.10 4.38
C VAL A 292 7.20 -27.61 5.78
N ILE A 293 6.52 -26.59 6.30
CA ILE A 293 6.85 -25.97 7.58
C ILE A 293 6.34 -26.84 8.74
N PRO A 294 7.22 -27.31 9.65
CA PRO A 294 6.78 -28.07 10.80
C PRO A 294 5.88 -27.27 11.74
N LYS A 295 4.88 -27.93 12.32
CA LYS A 295 4.03 -27.36 13.37
C LYS A 295 4.82 -26.94 14.62
N ASP A 296 5.84 -27.71 15.02
CA ASP A 296 6.78 -27.28 16.06
C ASP A 296 7.85 -26.39 15.43
N ALA A 297 7.85 -25.10 15.76
CA ALA A 297 8.82 -24.12 15.25
C ALA A 297 10.29 -24.46 15.58
N ARG A 298 10.55 -25.40 16.49
CA ARG A 298 11.92 -25.87 16.82
C ARG A 298 12.38 -27.03 15.94
N GLN A 299 11.47 -27.69 15.24
CA GLN A 299 11.81 -28.80 14.36
C GLN A 299 12.48 -28.27 13.10
N PRO A 300 13.67 -28.78 12.72
CA PRO A 300 14.32 -28.39 11.49
C PRO A 300 13.54 -28.92 10.28
N PHE A 301 13.61 -28.20 9.17
CA PHE A 301 13.09 -28.62 7.87
C PHE A 301 14.11 -28.27 6.78
N GLU A 302 13.92 -28.83 5.59
CA GLU A 302 14.81 -28.58 4.47
C GLU A 302 14.33 -27.41 3.62
N VAL A 303 15.04 -26.28 3.66
CA VAL A 303 14.63 -25.03 3.00
C VAL A 303 14.61 -25.12 1.47
N ARG A 304 15.38 -26.04 0.87
CA ARG A 304 15.32 -26.29 -0.58
C ARG A 304 13.94 -26.80 -1.02
N GLU A 305 13.14 -27.38 -0.12
CA GLU A 305 11.75 -27.75 -0.43
C GLU A 305 10.85 -26.52 -0.66
N ILE A 306 11.13 -25.41 0.03
CA ILE A 306 10.46 -24.12 -0.24
C ILE A 306 10.96 -23.55 -1.57
N ILE A 307 12.28 -23.50 -1.77
CA ILE A 307 12.89 -22.96 -3.00
C ILE A 307 12.33 -23.68 -4.23
N ALA A 308 12.22 -25.02 -4.19
CA ALA A 308 11.71 -25.82 -5.29
C ALA A 308 10.27 -25.49 -5.70
N ARG A 309 9.47 -24.89 -4.80
CA ARG A 309 8.07 -24.50 -5.03
C ARG A 309 7.89 -23.02 -5.37
N LEU A 310 8.98 -22.24 -5.39
CA LEU A 310 8.94 -20.81 -5.70
C LEU A 310 9.63 -20.47 -7.02
N VAL A 311 10.69 -21.20 -7.39
CA VAL A 311 11.54 -20.85 -8.53
C VAL A 311 11.13 -21.55 -9.82
N ASP A 312 11.40 -20.89 -10.95
CA ASP A 312 10.97 -21.33 -12.26
C ASP A 312 11.54 -22.71 -12.63
N GLY A 313 10.66 -23.67 -12.92
CA GLY A 313 11.03 -25.05 -13.21
C GLY A 313 11.75 -25.77 -12.06
N SER A 314 11.65 -25.27 -10.83
CA SER A 314 12.38 -25.78 -9.65
C SER A 314 13.90 -25.84 -9.84
N ASP A 315 14.43 -24.98 -10.72
CA ASP A 315 15.84 -24.92 -11.05
C ASP A 315 16.60 -24.02 -10.07
N PHE A 316 17.66 -24.55 -9.45
CA PHE A 316 18.47 -23.84 -8.46
C PHE A 316 19.96 -24.16 -8.63
N GLN A 317 20.76 -23.15 -8.97
CA GLN A 317 22.21 -23.26 -8.99
C GLN A 317 22.74 -22.96 -7.59
N GLU A 318 22.87 -23.99 -6.78
CA GLU A 318 23.39 -23.83 -5.42
C GLU A 318 24.86 -23.41 -5.41
N PHE A 319 25.18 -22.44 -4.55
CA PHE A 319 26.51 -21.91 -4.31
C PHE A 319 27.06 -22.48 -3.00
N LYS A 320 28.27 -23.04 -3.04
CA LYS A 320 28.95 -23.68 -1.90
C LYS A 320 28.10 -24.75 -1.18
N PRO A 321 27.51 -25.75 -1.87
CA PRO A 321 26.62 -26.74 -1.24
C PRO A 321 27.28 -27.59 -0.14
N LEU A 322 28.62 -27.66 -0.09
CA LEU A 322 29.37 -28.44 0.89
C LEU A 322 30.00 -27.59 2.02
N PHE A 323 29.78 -26.28 2.05
CA PHE A 323 30.37 -25.37 3.03
C PHE A 323 29.30 -24.53 3.70
N GLY A 324 29.22 -24.57 5.03
CA GLY A 324 28.19 -23.86 5.80
C GLY A 324 26.76 -24.26 5.42
N PRO A 325 26.40 -25.57 5.46
CA PRO A 325 25.13 -26.07 4.93
C PRO A 325 23.88 -25.57 5.67
N THR A 326 24.04 -24.86 6.80
CA THR A 326 22.97 -24.19 7.53
C THR A 326 22.54 -22.86 6.92
N LEU A 327 23.23 -22.38 5.87
CA LEU A 327 22.83 -21.25 5.05
C LEU A 327 22.89 -21.63 3.58
N VAL A 328 21.73 -21.83 2.97
CA VAL A 328 21.60 -22.21 1.57
C VAL A 328 21.62 -20.96 0.71
N CYS A 329 22.57 -20.89 -0.22
CA CYS A 329 22.72 -19.78 -1.14
C CYS A 329 22.68 -20.29 -2.58
N GLY A 330 22.13 -19.52 -3.51
CA GLY A 330 22.20 -19.89 -4.91
C GLY A 330 21.44 -18.95 -5.84
N PHE A 331 21.44 -19.31 -7.12
CA PHE A 331 20.82 -18.51 -8.17
C PHE A 331 19.62 -19.25 -8.76
N ALA A 332 18.58 -18.51 -9.09
CA ALA A 332 17.36 -19.03 -9.71
C ALA A 332 16.70 -17.97 -10.60
N HIS A 333 15.53 -18.29 -11.14
CA HIS A 333 14.61 -17.29 -11.70
C HIS A 333 13.24 -17.41 -11.03
N ILE A 334 12.52 -16.29 -10.89
CA ILE A 334 11.13 -16.26 -10.42
C ILE A 334 10.36 -15.38 -11.40
N HIS A 335 9.32 -15.92 -12.04
CA HIS A 335 8.59 -15.24 -13.11
C HIS A 335 9.52 -14.71 -14.21
N GLY A 336 10.56 -15.48 -14.56
CA GLY A 336 11.57 -15.11 -15.54
C GLY A 336 12.65 -14.14 -15.04
N TYR A 337 12.49 -13.49 -13.89
CA TYR A 337 13.47 -12.56 -13.33
C TYR A 337 14.60 -13.33 -12.64
N PRO A 338 15.89 -13.06 -12.96
CA PRO A 338 17.00 -13.70 -12.28
C PRO A 338 17.11 -13.20 -10.83
N VAL A 339 17.26 -14.13 -9.88
CA VAL A 339 17.35 -13.84 -8.44
C VAL A 339 18.55 -14.55 -7.80
N GLY A 340 19.11 -13.92 -6.76
CA GLY A 340 20.00 -14.55 -5.79
C GLY A 340 19.22 -14.84 -4.51
N ILE A 341 19.27 -16.08 -4.04
CA ILE A 341 18.52 -16.55 -2.87
C ILE A 341 19.52 -16.83 -1.74
N ILE A 342 19.18 -16.38 -0.54
CA ILE A 342 19.84 -16.72 0.72
C ILE A 342 18.74 -17.23 1.65
N ALA A 343 18.87 -18.45 2.14
CA ALA A 343 17.82 -19.12 2.91
C ALA A 343 18.42 -19.90 4.09
N ASN A 344 17.92 -19.63 5.29
CA ASN A 344 18.37 -20.32 6.50
C ASN A 344 17.91 -21.79 6.49
N ASN A 345 18.82 -22.69 6.88
CA ASN A 345 18.60 -24.14 6.97
C ASN A 345 19.15 -24.69 8.29
N GLY A 346 19.24 -23.84 9.32
CA GLY A 346 19.82 -24.15 10.62
C GLY A 346 20.45 -22.92 11.28
N ILE A 347 21.20 -23.17 12.36
CA ILE A 347 21.92 -22.14 13.11
C ILE A 347 23.07 -21.58 12.26
N LEU A 348 23.28 -20.26 12.32
CA LEU A 348 24.44 -19.62 11.69
C LEU A 348 25.69 -19.82 12.55
N PHE A 349 26.77 -20.26 11.92
CA PHE A 349 28.08 -20.42 12.56
C PHE A 349 29.01 -19.26 12.14
N SER A 350 29.83 -18.78 13.08
CA SER A 350 30.81 -17.71 12.88
C SER A 350 32.14 -18.20 12.32
#